data_AF-A0A351RY68-F1
#
_entry.id   AF-A0A351RY68-F1
#
_cell.length_a   1.000
_cell.length_b   1.000
_cell.length_c   1.000
_cell.angle_alpha   90.00
_cell.angle_beta   90.00
_cell.angle_gamma   90.00
#
_symmetry.space_group_name_H-M   'P 1'
#
loop_
_entity.id
_entity.type
_entity.pdbx_description
1 polymer ?
#
loop_
_entity_poly.entity_id
_entity_poly.type
_entity_poly.pdbx_seq_one_letter_code
_entity_poly.pdbx_strand_id
1 'polypeptide(L)'
;VTGDHMGMLATVINALAIADACKQSGIDALVMSGFPIGGGVCDPVDHNKAKQALSEGKVVIFSAGTGSPCFTTDTGAVLRGIEIGADIVFKATKVDGVYTDDPMKNPDATRYDSLSFDEAIEKNLQIMDTAAFALCREHKLEICVFSMLEDPKTLSNILKGESLGTIIG
;
A
#
# COMPACT_ATOMS: atom_id res chain seq x y z
N VAL A 1 2.73 -14.71 15.70
CA VAL A 1 2.41 -13.84 16.86
C VAL A 1 3.60 -13.00 17.32
N THR A 2 4.62 -13.53 18.04
CA THR A 2 5.75 -12.68 18.50
C THR A 2 6.54 -12.06 17.36
N GLY A 3 6.79 -12.83 16.28
CA GLY A 3 7.41 -12.31 15.06
C GLY A 3 6.59 -11.19 14.40
N ASP A 4 5.26 -11.28 14.45
CA ASP A 4 4.37 -10.26 13.88
C ASP A 4 4.47 -8.95 14.67
N HIS A 5 4.54 -9.02 16.01
CA HIS A 5 4.78 -7.83 16.83
C HIS A 5 6.14 -7.19 16.51
N MET A 6 7.19 -7.99 16.34
CA MET A 6 8.51 -7.47 15.93
C MET A 6 8.45 -6.79 14.55
N GLY A 7 7.76 -7.42 13.58
CA GLY A 7 7.53 -6.84 12.26
C GLY A 7 6.76 -5.52 12.32
N MET A 8 5.69 -5.46 13.12
CA MET A 8 4.91 -4.22 13.29
C MET A 8 5.77 -3.10 13.90
N LEU A 9 6.59 -3.39 14.91
CA LEU A 9 7.53 -2.39 15.45
C LEU A 9 8.57 -1.95 14.42
N ALA A 10 9.04 -2.85 13.55
CA ALA A 10 9.94 -2.46 12.46
C ALA A 10 9.27 -1.47 11.49
N THR A 11 7.98 -1.63 11.20
CA THR A 11 7.25 -0.64 10.38
C THR A 11 7.12 0.72 11.05
N VAL A 12 7.06 0.78 12.39
CA VAL A 12 7.06 2.04 13.15
C VAL A 12 8.40 2.75 12.98
N ILE A 13 9.52 2.02 13.10
CA ILE A 13 10.87 2.57 12.88
C ILE A 13 10.97 3.16 11.47
N ASN A 14 10.51 2.43 10.45
CA ASN A 14 10.50 2.91 9.06
C ASN A 14 9.63 4.15 8.90
N ALA A 15 8.45 4.19 9.52
CA ALA A 15 7.54 5.32 9.44
C ALA A 15 8.14 6.60 10.03
N LEU A 16 8.87 6.49 11.15
CA LEU A 16 9.59 7.63 11.74
C LEU A 16 10.70 8.13 10.82
N ALA A 17 11.45 7.23 10.17
CA ALA A 17 12.49 7.61 9.22
C ALA A 17 11.90 8.32 7.99
N ILE A 18 10.79 7.84 7.45
CA ILE A 18 10.09 8.47 6.32
C ILE A 18 9.55 9.84 6.74
N ALA A 19 8.94 9.97 7.92
CA ALA A 19 8.44 11.24 8.42
C ALA A 19 9.55 12.29 8.57
N ASP A 20 10.72 11.89 9.07
CA ASP A 20 11.88 12.77 9.16
C ASP A 20 12.38 13.20 7.77
N ALA A 21 12.45 12.27 6.80
CA ALA A 21 12.80 12.60 5.42
C ALA A 21 11.79 13.57 4.76
N CYS A 22 10.49 13.40 5.02
CA CYS A 22 9.45 14.35 4.60
C CYS A 22 9.70 15.74 5.20
N LYS A 23 9.94 15.81 6.51
CA LYS A 23 10.20 17.07 7.21
C LYS A 23 11.44 17.79 6.67
N GLN A 24 12.53 17.06 6.42
CA GLN A 24 13.75 17.62 5.81
C GLN A 24 13.49 18.17 4.40
N SER A 25 12.48 17.64 3.71
CA SER A 25 12.05 18.08 2.37
C SER A 25 10.95 19.16 2.41
N GLY A 26 10.59 19.67 3.59
CA GLY A 26 9.53 20.67 3.77
C GLY A 26 8.10 20.12 3.59
N ILE A 27 7.92 18.81 3.72
CA ILE A 27 6.63 18.12 3.62
C ILE A 27 6.13 17.80 5.03
N ASP A 28 4.95 18.31 5.39
CA ASP A 28 4.31 17.98 6.64
C ASP A 28 3.79 16.54 6.62
N ALA A 29 4.22 15.75 7.61
CA ALA A 29 3.85 14.35 7.74
C ALA A 29 3.31 14.02 9.13
N LEU A 30 2.32 13.13 9.19
CA LEU A 30 1.70 12.61 10.42
C LEU A 30 1.87 11.09 10.47
N VAL A 31 2.52 10.58 11.52
CA VAL A 31 2.69 9.14 11.74
C VAL A 31 1.59 8.62 12.65
N MET A 32 0.91 7.56 12.21
CA MET A 32 -0.10 6.85 12.99
C MET A 32 0.24 5.37 13.10
N SER A 33 -0.01 4.75 14.26
CA SER A 33 0.26 3.33 14.52
C SER A 33 -1.02 2.55 14.79
N GLY A 34 -1.12 1.36 14.20
CA GLY A 34 -2.23 0.42 14.38
C GLY A 34 -2.43 -0.04 15.82
N PHE A 35 -1.42 0.08 16.69
CA PHE A 35 -1.58 -0.03 18.14
C PHE A 35 -0.95 1.18 18.87
N PRO A 36 -1.42 1.51 20.08
CA PRO A 36 -0.90 2.65 20.84
C PRO A 36 0.58 2.49 21.23
N ILE A 37 1.37 3.54 21.02
CA ILE A 37 2.77 3.65 21.46
C ILE A 37 2.89 4.88 22.36
N GLY A 38 3.36 4.66 23.60
CA GLY A 38 3.52 5.73 24.59
C GLY A 38 4.70 6.66 24.28
N GLY A 39 4.80 7.75 25.05
CA GLY A 39 5.97 8.65 25.01
C GLY A 39 5.97 9.67 23.87
N GLY A 40 4.86 9.83 23.14
CA GLY A 40 4.74 10.80 22.06
C GLY A 40 5.47 10.41 20.77
N VAL A 41 5.73 9.11 20.57
CA VAL A 41 6.42 8.58 19.38
C VAL A 41 5.57 8.76 18.13
N CYS A 42 4.29 8.37 18.19
CA CYS A 42 3.34 8.52 17.10
C CYS A 42 1.91 8.43 17.64
N ASP A 43 0.94 8.94 16.89
CA ASP A 43 -0.47 8.87 17.27
C ASP A 43 -1.03 7.45 17.06
N PRO A 44 -2.00 6.99 17.86
CA PRO A 44 -2.81 5.84 17.47
C PRO A 44 -3.61 6.17 16.22
N VAL A 45 -3.91 5.16 15.38
CA VAL A 45 -4.75 5.38 14.19
C VAL A 45 -6.11 5.94 14.58
N ASP A 46 -6.44 7.06 13.94
CA ASP A 46 -7.72 7.74 14.00
C ASP A 46 -8.06 8.19 12.58
N HIS A 47 -9.07 7.55 11.97
CA HIS A 47 -9.43 7.81 10.58
C HIS A 47 -9.95 9.24 10.36
N ASN A 48 -10.54 9.88 11.37
CA ASN A 48 -11.03 11.26 11.23
C ASN A 48 -9.85 12.23 11.20
N LYS A 49 -8.88 12.05 12.09
CA LYS A 49 -7.64 12.83 12.07
C LYS A 49 -6.82 12.59 10.80
N ALA A 50 -6.77 11.34 10.31
CA ALA A 50 -6.10 11.03 9.05
C ALA A 50 -6.75 11.78 7.87
N LYS A 51 -8.08 11.70 7.74
CA LYS A 51 -8.84 12.44 6.70
C LYS A 51 -8.63 13.95 6.80
N GLN A 52 -8.66 14.50 8.02
CA GLN A 52 -8.39 15.91 8.24
C GLN A 52 -6.97 16.29 7.77
N ALA A 53 -5.95 15.54 8.19
CA ALA A 53 -4.57 15.80 7.79
C ALA A 53 -4.40 15.72 6.26
N LEU A 54 -5.01 14.73 5.60
CA LEU A 54 -5.01 14.62 4.14
C LEU A 54 -5.70 15.82 3.48
N SER A 55 -6.83 16.30 4.01
CA SER A 55 -7.52 17.49 3.49
C SER A 55 -6.70 18.79 3.65
N GLU A 56 -5.78 18.82 4.62
CA GLU A 56 -4.83 19.92 4.83
C GLU A 56 -3.56 19.79 3.95
N GLY A 57 -3.48 18.76 3.10
CA GLY A 57 -2.35 18.52 2.21
C GLY A 57 -1.15 17.83 2.88
N LYS A 58 -1.34 17.23 4.05
CA LYS A 58 -0.28 16.50 4.77
C LYS A 58 -0.15 15.06 4.27
N VAL A 59 1.05 14.51 4.38
CA VAL A 59 1.30 13.08 4.18
C VAL A 59 0.93 12.32 5.46
N VAL A 60 0.11 11.29 5.36
CA VAL A 60 -0.20 10.40 6.50
C VAL A 60 0.52 9.07 6.32
N ILE A 61 1.31 8.69 7.31
CA ILE A 61 2.10 7.45 7.32
C ILE A 61 1.50 6.51 8.34
N PHE A 62 0.86 5.45 7.86
CA PHE A 62 0.36 4.37 8.70
C PHE A 62 1.44 3.33 8.97
N SER A 63 1.57 2.92 10.23
CA SER A 63 2.50 1.91 10.72
C SER A 63 1.78 0.87 11.57
N ALA A 64 2.48 -0.22 11.89
CA ALA A 64 1.95 -1.37 12.62
C ALA A 64 0.73 -2.05 11.95
N GLY A 65 0.52 -1.86 10.65
CA GLY A 65 -0.52 -2.52 9.86
C GLY A 65 -1.92 -2.41 10.49
N THR A 66 -2.59 -3.56 10.66
CA THR A 66 -3.90 -3.65 11.32
C THR A 66 -3.81 -3.49 12.85
N GLY A 67 -2.61 -3.52 13.42
CA GLY A 67 -2.37 -3.58 14.86
C GLY A 67 -2.57 -4.98 15.47
N SER A 68 -2.95 -5.97 14.65
CA SER A 68 -3.25 -7.33 15.09
C SER A 68 -2.30 -8.35 14.43
N PRO A 69 -1.81 -9.36 15.17
CA PRO A 69 -1.07 -10.48 14.59
C PRO A 69 -1.86 -11.23 13.51
N CYS A 70 -1.17 -12.05 12.72
CA CYS A 70 -1.75 -12.88 11.64
C CYS A 70 -2.30 -12.13 10.41
N PHE A 71 -2.12 -10.81 10.33
CA PHE A 71 -2.44 -10.01 9.15
C PHE A 71 -1.18 -9.52 8.45
N THR A 72 -1.26 -9.40 7.12
CA THR A 72 -0.17 -8.89 6.29
C THR A 72 -0.18 -7.36 6.25
N THR A 73 0.91 -6.77 5.77
CA THR A 73 0.97 -5.33 5.47
C THR A 73 -0.02 -4.94 4.37
N ASP A 74 -0.25 -5.82 3.38
CA ASP A 74 -1.22 -5.57 2.31
C ASP A 74 -2.64 -5.44 2.88
N THR A 75 -3.04 -6.31 3.81
CA THR A 75 -4.34 -6.19 4.50
C THR A 75 -4.44 -4.87 5.26
N GLY A 76 -3.37 -4.48 5.96
CA GLY A 76 -3.29 -3.18 6.65
C GLY A 76 -3.45 -2.00 5.69
N ALA A 77 -2.77 -2.02 4.54
CA ALA A 77 -2.83 -0.96 3.55
C ALA A 77 -4.24 -0.81 2.96
N VAL A 78 -4.87 -1.92 2.59
CA VAL A 78 -6.25 -1.93 2.06
C VAL A 78 -7.24 -1.44 3.10
N LEU A 79 -7.14 -1.91 4.34
CA LEU A 79 -8.00 -1.45 5.44
C LEU A 79 -7.90 0.06 5.63
N ARG A 80 -6.68 0.62 5.69
CA ARG A 80 -6.50 2.07 5.84
C ARG A 80 -6.99 2.83 4.62
N GLY A 81 -6.77 2.31 3.42
CA GLY A 81 -7.28 2.88 2.17
C GLY A 81 -8.81 3.03 2.19
N ILE A 82 -9.52 1.97 2.62
CA ILE A 82 -10.98 2.00 2.77
C ILE A 82 -11.39 3.02 3.84
N GLU A 83 -10.75 3.01 5.02
CA GLU A 83 -11.09 3.90 6.12
C GLU A 83 -10.94 5.38 5.76
N ILE A 84 -9.89 5.74 5.01
CA ILE A 84 -9.66 7.11 4.54
C ILE A 84 -10.48 7.48 3.30
N GLY A 85 -11.10 6.50 2.63
CA GLY A 85 -11.84 6.69 1.39
C GLY A 85 -10.92 7.00 0.21
N ALA A 86 -9.80 6.28 0.10
CA ALA A 86 -8.89 6.39 -1.04
C ALA A 86 -9.56 5.92 -2.33
N ASP A 87 -9.20 6.55 -3.46
CA ASP A 87 -9.69 6.16 -4.77
C ASP A 87 -9.03 4.86 -5.27
N ILE A 88 -7.74 4.67 -4.96
CA ILE A 88 -6.92 3.55 -5.45
C ILE A 88 -5.79 3.21 -4.47
N VAL A 89 -5.38 1.94 -4.42
CA VAL A 89 -4.21 1.45 -3.69
C VAL A 89 -3.05 1.20 -4.66
N PHE A 90 -1.96 1.95 -4.50
CA PHE A 90 -0.72 1.74 -5.24
C PHE A 90 0.16 0.72 -4.51
N LYS A 91 0.36 -0.46 -5.11
CA LYS A 91 1.21 -1.54 -4.59
C LYS A 91 2.54 -1.58 -5.34
N ALA A 92 3.55 -0.92 -4.77
CA ALA A 92 4.91 -0.98 -5.27
C ALA A 92 5.55 -2.36 -4.99
N THR A 93 6.05 -3.01 -6.03
CA THR A 93 6.71 -4.32 -5.97
C THR A 93 8.00 -4.33 -6.80
N LYS A 94 8.66 -5.48 -6.88
CA LYS A 94 9.91 -5.67 -7.64
C LYS A 94 9.71 -5.89 -9.14
N VAL A 95 8.47 -6.16 -9.55
CA VAL A 95 8.06 -6.33 -10.94
C VAL A 95 7.14 -5.17 -11.31
N ASP A 96 7.18 -4.73 -12.56
CA ASP A 96 6.49 -3.53 -13.04
C ASP A 96 4.99 -3.76 -13.33
N GLY A 97 4.41 -4.86 -12.87
CA GLY A 97 2.98 -5.16 -13.02
C GLY A 97 2.64 -6.62 -12.70
N VAL A 98 1.44 -7.02 -13.10
CA VAL A 98 0.96 -8.40 -13.02
C VAL A 98 1.16 -9.07 -14.37
N TYR A 99 1.70 -10.27 -14.36
CA TYR A 99 2.05 -11.03 -15.57
C TYR A 99 1.24 -12.32 -15.68
N THR A 100 1.13 -12.85 -16.89
CA THR A 100 0.54 -14.18 -17.15
C THR A 100 1.30 -15.32 -16.47
N ASP A 101 2.60 -15.15 -16.24
CA ASP A 101 3.50 -16.09 -15.59
C ASP A 101 4.69 -15.32 -14.97
N ASP A 102 5.61 -15.98 -14.25
CA ASP A 102 6.80 -15.36 -13.67
C ASP A 102 7.76 -14.87 -14.79
N PRO A 103 7.91 -13.54 -15.01
CA PRO A 103 8.72 -13.01 -16.10
C PRO A 103 10.22 -13.28 -15.93
N MET A 104 10.67 -13.64 -14.72
CA MET A 104 12.06 -14.00 -14.47
C MET A 104 12.37 -15.44 -14.90
N LYS A 105 11.35 -16.29 -15.07
CA LYS A 105 11.48 -17.70 -15.45
C LYS A 105 10.95 -17.98 -16.85
N ASN A 106 9.92 -17.26 -17.27
CA ASN A 106 9.25 -17.43 -18.54
C ASN A 106 9.38 -16.14 -19.37
N PRO A 107 10.21 -16.12 -20.42
CA PRO A 107 10.37 -14.93 -21.28
C PRO A 107 9.13 -14.62 -22.12
N ASP A 108 8.20 -15.57 -22.27
CA ASP A 108 6.93 -15.37 -22.97
C ASP A 108 5.84 -14.80 -22.04
N ALA A 109 6.17 -14.51 -20.77
CA ALA A 109 5.24 -13.88 -19.85
C ALA A 109 4.86 -12.48 -20.33
N THR A 110 3.56 -12.23 -20.45
CA THR A 110 3.03 -10.94 -20.88
C THR A 110 2.42 -10.21 -19.70
N ARG A 111 2.71 -8.91 -19.59
CA ARG A 111 2.12 -8.05 -18.56
C ARG A 111 0.67 -7.72 -18.95
N TYR A 112 -0.22 -7.74 -17.98
CA TYR A 112 -1.57 -7.20 -18.16
C TYR A 112 -1.56 -5.68 -17.98
N ASP A 113 -2.31 -4.96 -18.81
CA ASP A 113 -2.51 -3.51 -18.58
C ASP A 113 -3.64 -3.27 -17.57
N SER A 114 -4.73 -4.04 -17.67
CA SER A 114 -5.85 -4.02 -16.73
C SER A 114 -6.45 -5.41 -16.54
N LEU A 115 -7.03 -5.66 -15.37
CA LEU A 115 -7.74 -6.88 -15.02
C LEU A 115 -8.96 -6.56 -14.16
N SER A 116 -10.02 -7.34 -14.28
CA SER A 116 -11.07 -7.34 -13.27
C SER A 116 -10.67 -8.19 -12.04
N PHE A 117 -11.30 -7.93 -10.90
CA PHE A 117 -11.11 -8.76 -9.71
C PHE A 117 -11.44 -10.25 -9.97
N ASP A 118 -12.48 -10.52 -10.76
CA ASP A 118 -12.89 -11.89 -11.08
C ASP A 118 -11.88 -12.58 -12.00
N GLU A 119 -11.38 -11.91 -13.04
CA GLU A 119 -10.34 -12.48 -13.92
C GLU A 119 -9.07 -12.82 -13.15
N ALA A 120 -8.66 -11.96 -12.21
CA ALA A 120 -7.48 -12.21 -11.38
C ALA A 120 -7.65 -13.47 -10.50
N ILE A 121 -8.84 -13.71 -9.97
CA ILE A 121 -9.18 -14.92 -9.20
C ILE A 121 -9.22 -16.14 -10.10
N GLU A 122 -9.92 -16.06 -11.23
CA GLU A 122 -10.04 -17.17 -12.20
C GLU A 122 -8.67 -17.63 -12.71
N LYS A 123 -7.76 -16.67 -12.95
CA LYS A 123 -6.39 -16.92 -13.39
C LYS A 123 -5.42 -17.22 -12.24
N ASN A 124 -5.90 -17.25 -10.99
CA ASN A 124 -5.12 -17.51 -9.78
C ASN A 124 -3.87 -16.61 -9.63
N LEU A 125 -3.99 -15.33 -10.00
CA LEU A 125 -2.89 -14.37 -9.99
C LEU A 125 -2.57 -13.92 -8.55
N GLN A 126 -1.30 -14.02 -8.17
CA GLN A 126 -0.82 -13.69 -6.83
C GLN A 126 -0.53 -12.18 -6.69
N ILE A 127 -1.59 -11.38 -6.55
CA ILE A 127 -1.49 -9.90 -6.47
C ILE A 127 -1.15 -9.45 -5.04
N MET A 128 -1.91 -9.94 -4.07
CA MET A 128 -1.79 -9.72 -2.63
C MET A 128 -2.37 -10.94 -1.90
N ASP A 129 -2.29 -10.97 -0.57
CA ASP A 129 -2.96 -12.03 0.18
C ASP A 129 -4.48 -12.02 -0.03
N THR A 130 -5.10 -13.18 0.15
CA THR A 130 -6.54 -13.38 -0.12
C THR A 130 -7.44 -12.43 0.67
N ALA A 131 -7.07 -12.09 1.91
CA ALA A 131 -7.91 -11.22 2.75
C ALA A 131 -7.87 -9.77 2.25
N ALA A 132 -6.69 -9.25 1.93
CA ALA A 132 -6.54 -7.93 1.33
C ALA A 132 -7.28 -7.83 -0.01
N PHE A 133 -7.14 -8.85 -0.87
CA PHE A 133 -7.77 -8.86 -2.19
C PHE A 133 -9.30 -8.88 -2.10
N ALA A 134 -9.85 -9.67 -1.17
CA ALA A 134 -11.29 -9.73 -0.92
C ALA A 134 -11.85 -8.38 -0.45
N LEU A 135 -11.13 -7.68 0.45
CA LEU A 135 -11.53 -6.35 0.91
C LEU A 135 -11.56 -5.32 -0.23
N CYS A 136 -10.54 -5.32 -1.10
CA CYS A 136 -10.54 -4.45 -2.29
C CYS A 136 -11.76 -4.71 -3.18
N ARG A 137 -12.04 -5.98 -3.48
CA ARG A 137 -13.19 -6.37 -4.31
C ARG A 137 -14.52 -5.96 -3.69
N GLU A 138 -14.73 -6.22 -2.40
CA GLU A 138 -15.98 -5.92 -1.69
C GLU A 138 -16.27 -4.41 -1.68
N HIS A 139 -15.22 -3.61 -1.49
CA HIS A 139 -15.33 -2.14 -1.44
C HIS A 139 -15.13 -1.46 -2.80
N LYS A 140 -14.88 -2.22 -3.88
CA LYS A 140 -14.53 -1.72 -5.22
C LYS A 140 -13.36 -0.73 -5.18
N LEU A 141 -12.38 -1.01 -4.33
CA LEU A 141 -11.17 -0.21 -4.19
C LEU A 141 -10.13 -0.71 -5.18
N GLU A 142 -9.88 0.07 -6.22
CA GLU A 142 -8.93 -0.28 -7.28
C GLU A 142 -7.51 -0.50 -6.73
N ILE A 143 -6.73 -1.32 -7.44
CA ILE A 143 -5.34 -1.59 -7.12
C ILE A 143 -4.50 -1.29 -8.36
N CYS A 144 -3.37 -0.60 -8.19
CA CYS A 144 -2.35 -0.47 -9.22
C CYS A 144 -1.06 -1.14 -8.76
N VAL A 145 -0.66 -2.22 -9.43
CA VAL A 145 0.62 -2.92 -9.18
C VAL A 145 1.68 -2.35 -10.11
N PHE A 146 2.79 -1.87 -9.55
CA PHE A 146 3.86 -1.23 -10.32
C PHE A 146 5.22 -1.38 -9.63
N SER A 147 6.30 -0.97 -10.31
CA SER A 147 7.66 -0.93 -9.75
C SER A 147 8.22 0.50 -9.76
N MET A 148 9.00 0.82 -8.73
CA MET A 148 9.80 2.06 -8.64
C MET A 148 11.30 1.81 -8.79
N LEU A 149 11.73 0.57 -9.05
CA LEU A 149 13.14 0.19 -9.08
C LEU A 149 13.85 0.71 -10.33
N GLU A 150 13.15 0.75 -11.46
CA GLU A 150 13.68 1.16 -12.76
C GLU A 150 13.73 2.69 -12.88
N ASP A 151 12.65 3.37 -12.49
CA ASP A 151 12.54 4.82 -12.50
C ASP A 151 11.85 5.34 -11.22
N PRO A 152 12.49 6.19 -10.40
CA PRO A 152 11.84 6.80 -9.25
C PRO A 152 10.64 7.70 -9.62
N LYS A 153 10.50 8.11 -10.88
CA LYS A 153 9.38 8.92 -11.37
C LYS A 153 8.13 8.11 -11.73
N THR A 154 8.18 6.77 -11.72
CA THR A 154 7.05 5.92 -12.15
C THR A 154 5.74 6.31 -11.48
N LEU A 155 5.74 6.52 -10.15
CA LEU A 155 4.52 6.93 -9.45
C LEU A 155 4.00 8.29 -9.94
N SER A 156 4.88 9.28 -10.15
CA SER A 156 4.48 10.59 -10.66
C SER A 156 3.89 10.51 -12.07
N ASN A 157 4.42 9.61 -12.90
CA ASN A 157 3.95 9.39 -14.26
C ASN A 157 2.58 8.70 -14.28
N ILE A 158 2.37 7.69 -13.43
CA ILE A 158 1.05 7.05 -13.26
C ILE A 158 0.00 8.07 -12.84
N LEU A 159 0.33 8.94 -11.87
CA LEU A 159 -0.57 10.00 -11.42
C LEU A 159 -0.89 11.06 -12.51
N LYS A 160 -0.06 11.15 -13.56
CA LYS A 160 -0.32 12.00 -14.75
C LYS A 160 -1.12 11.28 -15.85
N GLY A 161 -1.47 10.01 -15.64
CA GLY A 161 -2.25 9.20 -16.58
C GLY A 161 -1.41 8.38 -17.56
N GLU A 162 -0.11 8.21 -17.33
CA GLU A 162 0.69 7.27 -18.12
C GLU A 162 0.30 5.82 -17.78
N SER A 163 0.17 4.97 -18.80
CA SER A 163 -0.21 3.56 -18.66
C SER A 163 0.97 2.70 -18.19
N LEU A 164 1.35 2.86 -16.93
CA LEU A 164 2.40 2.09 -16.26
C LEU A 164 1.78 1.21 -15.16
N GLY A 165 2.31 0.00 -14.98
CA GLY A 165 1.74 -0.96 -14.05
C GLY A 165 0.58 -1.77 -14.63
N THR A 166 -0.14 -2.44 -13.73
CA THR A 166 -1.40 -3.13 -14.01
C THR A 166 -2.47 -2.61 -13.07
N ILE A 167 -3.62 -2.22 -13.61
CA ILE A 167 -4.79 -1.78 -12.83
C ILE A 167 -5.73 -2.96 -12.61
N ILE A 168 -6.24 -3.12 -11.39
CA ILE A 168 -7.24 -4.13 -11.01
C ILE A 168 -8.46 -3.45 -10.39
N GLY A 169 -9.65 -3.67 -10.95
CA GLY A 169 -10.89 -2.96 -10.57
C GLY A 169 -12.19 -3.68 -10.95
#